data_AF-A0A960LUU1-F1
#
_entry.id   AF-A0A960LUU1-F1
#
_cell.length_a   1.000
_cell.length_b   1.000
_cell.length_c   1.000
_cell.angle_alpha   90.00
_cell.angle_beta   90.00
_cell.angle_gamma   90.00
#
_symmetry.space_group_name_H-M   'P 1'
#
loop_
_entity.id
_entity.type
_entity.pdbx_description
1 polymer ?
#
loop_
_entity_poly.entity_id
_entity_poly.type
_entity_poly.pdbx_seq_one_letter_code
_entity_poly.pdbx_strand_id
1 'polypeptide(L)'
;MATSSITASSGIKIHGTFDWEVPELPSKLPEVEDRSPNMKSYDTWASSTVSQKGDREILISIKSNLKHVSYDTFHTNVGICVQQFRSKEPGHYIAFVEPGKSQTWVTAIAMEYGLRPDMLLRIGEEGANMLPSTLDEIGKENFPKDIRDIVIVDDGAFTGNQMAFNISSANRILTEAFGSRPGPFHFHVIVPYSTAVADANIQSASKSGAKVHLYTLRAKMPVISDVIPSSKRARASQLLGFMPSRVDSTALTFFDHKIPNSMSFPKGLETAGFIPNQEPPYKKPPFVLEDY
;
A
#
# COMPACT_ATOMS: atom_id res chain seq x y z
N MET A 1 -3.74 -29.99 21.48
CA MET A 1 -4.54 -29.55 20.33
C MET A 1 -5.68 -28.69 20.84
N ALA A 2 -5.59 -27.39 20.60
CA ALA A 2 -6.67 -26.43 20.71
C ALA A 2 -6.21 -25.19 19.93
N THR A 3 -6.40 -25.22 18.61
CA THR A 3 -6.28 -24.03 17.77
C THR A 3 -7.51 -23.18 18.03
N SER A 4 -7.37 -22.17 18.89
CA SER A 4 -8.39 -21.14 19.07
C SER A 4 -8.48 -20.32 17.78
N SER A 5 -9.48 -20.61 16.95
CA SER A 5 -9.91 -19.72 15.88
C SER A 5 -10.54 -18.49 16.51
N ILE A 6 -9.79 -17.40 16.58
CA ILE A 6 -10.38 -16.08 16.84
C ILE A 6 -11.01 -15.66 15.52
N THR A 7 -12.31 -15.88 15.40
CA THR A 7 -13.13 -15.25 14.37
C THR A 7 -13.01 -13.73 14.53
N ALA A 8 -12.62 -13.03 13.47
CA ALA A 8 -12.69 -11.58 13.40
C ALA A 8 -14.15 -11.14 13.43
N SER A 9 -14.75 -11.11 14.63
CA SER A 9 -16.01 -10.44 14.87
C SER A 9 -15.72 -8.94 14.88
N SER A 10 -16.07 -8.22 13.82
CA SER A 10 -16.26 -6.78 13.97
C SER A 10 -17.20 -6.25 12.91
N GLY A 11 -18.47 -6.10 13.27
CA GLY A 11 -19.45 -5.27 12.56
C GLY A 11 -19.12 -3.77 12.65
N ILE A 12 -17.85 -3.40 12.40
CA ILE A 12 -17.40 -2.02 12.29
C ILE A 12 -17.79 -1.55 10.90
N LYS A 13 -18.74 -0.61 10.83
CA LYS A 13 -19.18 -0.02 9.58
C LYS A 13 -18.13 0.96 9.05
N ILE A 14 -17.94 0.94 7.73
CA ILE A 14 -17.24 2.00 7.02
C ILE A 14 -18.26 3.11 6.75
N HIS A 15 -17.96 4.34 7.17
CA HIS A 15 -18.84 5.49 6.91
C HIS A 15 -18.48 6.19 5.58
N GLY A 16 -19.48 6.61 4.79
CA GLY A 16 -19.33 7.32 3.50
C GLY A 16 -20.32 6.87 2.40
N THR A 17 -21.00 7.82 1.75
CA THR A 17 -22.08 7.61 0.77
C THR A 17 -21.76 6.70 -0.41
N PHE A 18 -22.44 5.55 -0.49
CA PHE A 18 -22.97 4.89 -1.69
C PHE A 18 -24.21 4.08 -1.30
N ASP A 19 -25.17 3.90 -2.23
CA ASP A 19 -26.24 2.90 -2.16
C ASP A 19 -25.68 1.48 -2.40
N TRP A 20 -24.64 1.14 -1.66
CA TRP A 20 -24.04 -0.19 -1.66
C TRP A 20 -24.11 -0.68 -0.23
N GLU A 21 -24.63 -1.88 0.00
CA GLU A 21 -24.49 -2.52 1.32
C GLU A 21 -23.01 -2.50 1.66
N VAL A 22 -22.64 -1.65 2.64
CA VAL A 22 -21.25 -1.48 3.08
C VAL A 22 -20.72 -2.89 3.34
N PRO A 23 -19.74 -3.36 2.58
CA PRO A 23 -19.32 -4.72 2.77
C PRO A 23 -18.71 -4.80 4.15
N GLU A 24 -19.25 -5.69 4.97
CA GLU A 24 -18.55 -6.11 6.16
C GLU A 24 -17.16 -6.58 5.74
N LEU A 25 -16.17 -6.32 6.60
CA LEU A 25 -14.84 -6.90 6.41
C LEU A 25 -15.02 -8.40 6.18
N PRO A 26 -14.38 -8.98 5.16
CA PRO A 26 -14.61 -10.37 4.81
C PRO A 26 -14.38 -11.26 6.04
N SER A 27 -15.35 -12.13 6.33
CA SER A 27 -15.27 -13.07 7.46
C SER A 27 -14.11 -14.06 7.33
N LYS A 28 -13.53 -14.19 6.14
CA LYS A 28 -12.31 -14.95 5.82
C LYS A 28 -11.50 -14.24 4.75
N LEU A 29 -10.18 -14.18 4.94
CA LEU A 29 -9.26 -13.70 3.92
C LEU A 29 -9.27 -14.62 2.67
N PRO A 30 -9.07 -14.06 1.47
CA PRO A 30 -8.94 -14.86 0.25
C PRO A 30 -7.69 -15.74 0.31
N GLU A 31 -7.80 -16.97 -0.19
CA GLU A 31 -6.63 -17.81 -0.46
C GLU A 31 -5.88 -17.24 -1.67
N VAL A 32 -4.60 -16.92 -1.50
CA VAL A 32 -3.74 -16.41 -2.57
C VAL A 32 -2.79 -17.53 -2.99
N GLU A 33 -2.90 -17.98 -4.24
CA GLU A 33 -1.96 -18.94 -4.83
C GLU A 33 -0.54 -18.34 -4.90
N ASP A 34 0.48 -19.16 -4.70
CA ASP A 34 1.88 -18.78 -4.90
C ASP A 34 2.11 -18.42 -6.38
N ARG A 35 2.53 -17.18 -6.63
CA ARG A 35 2.78 -16.63 -7.97
C ARG A 35 4.26 -16.38 -8.20
N SER A 36 5.10 -17.23 -7.63
CA SER A 36 6.56 -17.24 -7.81
C SER A 36 6.97 -16.89 -9.24
N PRO A 37 7.81 -15.87 -9.45
CA PRO A 37 8.12 -15.40 -10.79
C PRO A 37 8.85 -16.44 -11.65
N ASN A 38 8.52 -16.49 -12.94
CA ASN A 38 9.14 -17.43 -13.88
C ASN A 38 10.52 -16.91 -14.34
N MET A 39 11.56 -17.30 -13.59
CA MET A 39 12.94 -16.93 -13.90
C MET A 39 13.45 -17.48 -15.25
N LYS A 40 12.87 -18.57 -15.78
CA LYS A 40 13.22 -19.07 -17.12
C LYS A 40 12.69 -18.16 -18.23
N SER A 41 11.48 -17.64 -18.05
CA SER A 41 10.92 -16.62 -18.96
C SER A 41 11.76 -15.35 -18.95
N TYR A 42 12.21 -14.91 -17.77
CA TYR A 42 13.15 -13.80 -17.63
C TYR A 42 14.42 -14.04 -18.45
N ASP A 43 15.05 -15.19 -18.27
CA ASP A 43 16.32 -15.51 -18.95
C ASP A 43 16.18 -15.57 -20.46
N THR A 44 15.04 -16.07 -20.94
CA THR A 44 14.71 -16.14 -22.37
C THR A 44 14.56 -14.73 -22.97
N TRP A 45 13.75 -13.88 -22.33
CA TRP A 45 13.55 -12.49 -22.74
C TRP A 45 14.84 -11.66 -22.65
N ALA A 46 15.60 -11.81 -21.57
CA ALA A 46 16.86 -11.10 -21.40
C ALA A 46 17.84 -11.45 -22.52
N SER A 47 17.92 -12.73 -22.89
CA SER A 47 18.77 -13.21 -23.98
C SER A 47 18.35 -12.65 -25.34
N SER A 48 17.05 -12.47 -25.59
CA SER A 48 16.55 -11.88 -26.86
C SER A 48 16.64 -10.36 -26.91
N THR A 49 16.76 -9.69 -25.76
CA THR A 49 16.73 -8.21 -25.65
C THR A 49 18.13 -7.59 -25.67
N VAL A 50 19.16 -8.36 -25.29
CA VAL A 50 20.55 -7.89 -25.29
C VAL A 50 20.99 -7.56 -26.71
N SER A 51 21.28 -6.28 -26.95
CA SER A 51 21.81 -5.78 -28.23
C SER A 51 23.21 -5.18 -28.09
N GLN A 52 23.64 -4.87 -26.85
CA GLN A 52 24.96 -4.34 -26.53
C GLN A 52 25.56 -5.03 -25.31
N LYS A 53 26.90 -5.05 -25.21
CA LYS A 53 27.64 -5.68 -24.09
C LYS A 53 27.18 -5.17 -22.72
N GLY A 54 26.84 -3.89 -22.61
CA GLY A 54 26.37 -3.26 -21.36
C GLY A 54 24.95 -3.66 -20.93
N ASP A 55 24.12 -4.18 -21.86
CA ASP A 55 22.73 -4.55 -21.56
C ASP A 55 22.68 -5.76 -20.62
N ARG A 56 23.56 -6.73 -20.85
CA ARG A 56 23.63 -7.95 -20.04
C ARG A 56 23.94 -7.65 -18.58
N GLU A 57 24.83 -6.70 -18.32
CA GLU A 57 25.19 -6.28 -16.96
C GLU A 57 24.00 -5.62 -16.25
N ILE A 58 23.22 -4.80 -16.97
CA ILE A 58 22.01 -4.16 -16.44
C ILE A 58 20.98 -5.22 -16.06
N LEU A 59 20.69 -6.15 -16.96
CA LEU A 59 19.69 -7.19 -16.75
C LEU A 59 20.11 -8.15 -15.62
N ILE A 60 21.38 -8.57 -15.56
CA ILE A 60 21.88 -9.39 -14.44
C ILE A 60 21.73 -8.66 -13.10
N SER A 61 22.05 -7.37 -13.04
CA SER A 61 21.92 -6.58 -11.81
C SER A 61 20.45 -6.51 -11.35
N ILE A 62 19.52 -6.25 -12.28
CA ILE A 62 18.09 -6.26 -11.99
C ILE A 62 17.65 -7.62 -11.47
N LYS A 63 17.95 -8.70 -12.21
CA LYS A 63 17.56 -10.07 -11.82
C LYS A 63 18.02 -10.42 -10.40
N SER A 64 19.27 -10.11 -10.09
CA SER A 64 19.88 -10.46 -8.79
C SER A 64 19.27 -9.70 -7.61
N ASN A 65 18.56 -8.60 -7.89
CA ASN A 65 17.94 -7.75 -6.88
C ASN A 65 16.41 -7.79 -6.89
N LEU A 66 15.79 -8.50 -7.83
CA LEU A 66 14.35 -8.75 -7.82
C LEU A 66 13.96 -9.51 -6.56
N LYS A 67 13.07 -8.92 -5.77
CA LYS A 67 12.48 -9.54 -4.58
C LYS A 67 11.10 -10.09 -4.93
N HIS A 68 10.83 -11.29 -4.44
CA HIS A 68 9.50 -11.88 -4.43
C HIS A 68 9.01 -11.90 -2.99
N VAL A 69 7.77 -11.48 -2.80
CA VAL A 69 7.08 -11.49 -1.51
C VAL A 69 5.85 -12.37 -1.66
N SER A 70 5.89 -13.53 -1.00
CA SER A 70 4.72 -14.40 -0.92
C SER A 70 3.63 -13.79 -0.07
N TYR A 71 2.40 -14.25 -0.25
CA TYR A 71 1.27 -13.79 0.55
C TYR A 71 1.47 -13.99 2.05
N ASP A 72 1.94 -15.16 2.49
CA ASP A 72 2.22 -15.45 3.90
C ASP A 72 3.29 -14.52 4.48
N THR A 73 4.32 -14.22 3.68
CA THR A 73 5.39 -13.29 4.07
C THR A 73 4.84 -11.87 4.19
N PHE A 74 4.00 -11.45 3.24
CA PHE A 74 3.29 -10.18 3.30
C PHE A 74 2.41 -10.07 4.55
N HIS A 75 1.55 -11.07 4.81
CA HIS A 75 0.63 -11.11 5.94
C HIS A 75 1.37 -11.05 7.28
N THR A 76 2.44 -11.84 7.43
CA THR A 76 3.32 -11.80 8.61
C THR A 76 3.94 -10.40 8.80
N ASN A 77 4.38 -9.77 7.72
CA ASN A 77 5.03 -8.47 7.78
C ASN A 77 4.05 -7.31 8.09
N VAL A 78 2.78 -7.41 7.66
CA VAL A 78 1.71 -6.52 8.16
C VAL A 78 1.62 -6.64 9.68
N GLY A 79 1.59 -7.87 10.20
CA GLY A 79 1.55 -8.12 11.65
C GLY A 79 2.71 -7.50 12.42
N ILE A 80 3.94 -7.59 11.90
CA ILE A 80 5.11 -6.95 12.50
C ILE A 80 4.93 -5.43 12.60
N CYS A 81 4.49 -4.77 11.52
CA CYS A 81 4.27 -3.32 11.51
C CYS A 81 3.12 -2.91 12.43
N VAL A 82 2.05 -3.72 12.52
CA VAL A 82 0.99 -3.51 13.50
C VAL A 82 1.53 -3.61 14.93
N GLN A 83 2.40 -4.56 15.27
CA GLN A 83 2.98 -4.62 16.62
C GLN A 83 3.88 -3.41 16.91
N GLN A 84 4.59 -2.86 15.91
CA GLN A 84 5.33 -1.61 16.10
C GLN A 84 4.39 -0.45 16.44
N PHE A 85 3.24 -0.36 15.76
CA PHE A 85 2.19 0.61 16.08
C PHE A 85 1.65 0.40 17.49
N ARG A 86 1.25 -0.83 17.83
CA ARG A 86 0.67 -1.20 19.14
C ARG A 86 1.58 -0.91 20.32
N SER A 87 2.90 -1.01 20.15
CA SER A 87 3.86 -0.62 21.20
C SER A 87 3.84 0.87 21.56
N LYS A 88 3.19 1.69 20.72
CA LYS A 88 3.06 3.14 20.85
C LYS A 88 1.60 3.60 20.69
N GLU A 89 0.66 2.67 20.76
CA GLU A 89 -0.72 2.89 20.31
C GLU A 89 -1.43 3.94 21.16
N PRO A 90 -2.08 4.92 20.52
CA PRO A 90 -2.97 5.83 21.21
C PRO A 90 -4.22 5.08 21.66
N GLY A 91 -4.81 5.51 22.79
CA GLY A 91 -6.00 4.83 23.34
C GLY A 91 -7.23 4.90 22.45
N HIS A 92 -7.33 5.91 21.58
CA HIS A 92 -8.44 6.14 20.64
C HIS A 92 -7.90 6.62 19.30
N TYR A 93 -8.41 6.07 18.20
CA TYR A 93 -8.00 6.44 16.84
C TYR A 93 -9.03 6.02 15.80
N ILE A 94 -9.01 6.73 14.68
CA ILE A 94 -9.80 6.42 13.49
C ILE A 94 -8.87 5.84 12.43
N ALA A 95 -9.33 4.85 11.66
CA ALA A 95 -8.60 4.42 10.47
C ALA A 95 -9.25 4.97 9.20
N PHE A 96 -8.42 5.45 8.29
CA PHE A 96 -8.82 5.86 6.96
C PHE A 96 -8.73 4.70 5.99
N VAL A 97 -9.75 4.58 5.15
CA VAL A 97 -9.87 3.53 4.15
C VAL A 97 -10.27 4.12 2.79
N GLU A 98 -9.79 3.48 1.73
CA GLU A 98 -10.17 3.74 0.34
C GLU A 98 -10.88 2.48 -0.20
N PRO A 99 -12.23 2.48 -0.21
CA PRO A 99 -13.02 1.40 -0.79
C PRO A 99 -12.63 1.16 -2.26
N GLY A 100 -12.55 -0.10 -2.67
CA GLY A 100 -12.13 -0.47 -4.03
C GLY A 100 -10.61 -0.58 -4.23
N LYS A 101 -9.79 -0.22 -3.22
CA LYS A 101 -8.34 -0.42 -3.26
C LYS A 101 -7.86 -1.47 -2.29
N SER A 102 -6.64 -1.96 -2.53
CA SER A 102 -5.98 -2.95 -1.67
C SER A 102 -5.88 -2.50 -0.22
N GLN A 103 -5.72 -1.19 0.06
CA GLN A 103 -5.74 -0.61 1.40
C GLN A 103 -6.89 -1.14 2.29
N THR A 104 -8.12 -1.25 1.78
CA THR A 104 -9.26 -1.73 2.58
C THR A 104 -9.02 -3.17 3.05
N TRP A 105 -8.52 -4.01 2.16
CA TRP A 105 -8.18 -5.40 2.46
C TRP A 105 -6.96 -5.52 3.40
N VAL A 106 -5.93 -4.71 3.21
CA VAL A 106 -4.77 -4.70 4.14
C VAL A 106 -5.18 -4.23 5.53
N THR A 107 -6.12 -3.29 5.62
CA THR A 107 -6.70 -2.84 6.89
C THR A 107 -7.40 -4.01 7.60
N ALA A 108 -8.13 -4.86 6.86
CA ALA A 108 -8.72 -6.08 7.41
C ALA A 108 -7.66 -7.02 8.01
N ILE A 109 -6.55 -7.25 7.29
CA ILE A 109 -5.41 -8.04 7.79
C ILE A 109 -4.84 -7.41 9.06
N ALA A 110 -4.63 -6.08 9.07
CA ALA A 110 -4.10 -5.40 10.24
C ALA A 110 -5.01 -5.56 11.47
N MET A 111 -6.33 -5.64 11.26
CA MET A 111 -7.30 -5.92 12.32
C MET A 111 -7.18 -7.35 12.86
N GLU A 112 -6.78 -8.35 12.08
CA GLU A 112 -6.47 -9.68 12.62
C GLU A 112 -5.31 -9.63 13.64
N TYR A 113 -4.38 -8.70 13.45
CA TYR A 113 -3.21 -8.48 14.32
C TYR A 113 -3.46 -7.53 15.50
N GLY A 114 -4.71 -7.14 15.72
CA GLY A 114 -5.10 -6.33 16.88
C GLY A 114 -5.27 -4.84 16.62
N LEU A 115 -5.28 -4.38 15.36
CA LEU A 115 -5.75 -3.03 15.04
C LEU A 115 -7.25 -2.92 15.37
N ARG A 116 -7.65 -1.95 16.19
CA ARG A 116 -9.01 -1.75 16.69
C ARG A 116 -9.36 -0.25 16.64
N PRO A 117 -9.61 0.31 15.44
CA PRO A 117 -10.01 1.71 15.34
C PRO A 117 -11.43 1.90 15.88
N ASP A 118 -11.69 3.07 16.45
CA ASP A 118 -13.03 3.47 16.90
C ASP A 118 -14.00 3.60 15.72
N MET A 119 -13.49 4.04 14.56
CA MET A 119 -14.25 4.18 13.32
C MET A 119 -13.39 3.95 12.08
N LEU A 120 -14.02 3.52 10.98
CA LEU A 120 -13.44 3.50 9.65
C LEU A 120 -14.07 4.62 8.81
N LEU A 121 -13.25 5.56 8.34
CA LEU A 121 -13.72 6.67 7.50
C LEU A 121 -13.17 6.54 6.08
N ARG A 122 -14.08 6.68 5.11
CA ARG A 122 -13.70 6.77 3.71
C ARG A 122 -13.01 8.11 3.43
N ILE A 123 -11.85 8.05 2.77
CA ILE A 123 -11.16 9.27 2.31
C ILE A 123 -11.19 9.46 0.80
N GLY A 124 -11.30 8.39 0.00
CA GLY A 124 -11.32 8.47 -1.45
C GLY A 124 -9.92 8.59 -2.08
N GLU A 125 -9.87 8.46 -3.41
CA GLU A 125 -8.67 8.02 -4.13
C GLU A 125 -7.59 9.09 -4.34
N GLU A 126 -7.99 10.36 -4.33
CA GLU A 126 -7.14 11.50 -4.68
C GLU A 126 -7.34 12.64 -3.68
N GLY A 127 -6.36 12.82 -2.79
CA GLY A 127 -6.33 13.96 -1.88
C GLY A 127 -7.43 13.94 -0.84
N ALA A 128 -7.83 12.75 -0.36
CA ALA A 128 -8.91 12.60 0.60
C ALA A 128 -10.24 13.28 0.16
N ASN A 129 -10.54 13.24 -1.15
CA ASN A 129 -11.69 13.94 -1.76
C ASN A 129 -13.07 13.51 -1.23
N MET A 130 -13.20 12.30 -0.67
CA MET A 130 -14.44 11.80 -0.08
C MET A 130 -14.53 12.05 1.43
N LEU A 131 -13.47 12.56 2.07
CA LEU A 131 -13.50 12.83 3.50
C LEU A 131 -14.56 13.88 3.89
N PRO A 132 -14.76 15.01 3.17
CA PRO A 132 -15.76 16.00 3.54
C PRO A 132 -17.19 15.43 3.55
N SER A 133 -17.58 14.71 2.51
CA SER A 133 -18.91 14.08 2.43
C SER A 133 -19.08 12.98 3.48
N THR A 134 -18.02 12.23 3.79
CA THR A 134 -18.02 11.23 4.86
C THR A 134 -18.21 11.88 6.23
N LEU A 135 -17.60 13.03 6.50
CA LEU A 135 -17.77 13.78 7.75
C LEU A 135 -19.18 14.39 7.86
N ASP A 136 -19.78 14.82 6.75
CA ASP A 136 -21.14 15.35 6.73
C ASP A 136 -22.16 14.24 7.01
N GLU A 137 -21.96 13.03 6.47
CA GLU A 137 -22.86 11.87 6.67
C GLU A 137 -22.88 11.37 8.11
N ILE A 138 -21.71 11.25 8.76
CA ILE A 138 -21.67 10.84 10.17
C ILE A 138 -22.25 11.93 11.09
N GLY A 139 -22.40 13.16 10.61
CA GLY A 139 -22.63 14.33 11.44
C GLY A 139 -21.35 14.74 12.17
N LYS A 140 -20.85 15.96 11.92
CA LYS A 140 -19.59 16.45 12.51
C LYS A 140 -19.59 16.41 14.03
N GLU A 141 -20.75 16.49 14.67
CA GLU A 141 -20.96 16.35 16.10
C GLU A 141 -20.65 14.95 16.64
N ASN A 142 -20.74 13.93 15.79
CA ASN A 142 -20.43 12.54 16.13
C ASN A 142 -18.97 12.19 15.86
N PHE A 143 -18.18 13.09 15.26
CA PHE A 143 -16.73 12.93 15.19
C PHE A 143 -16.13 13.18 16.60
N PRO A 144 -15.42 12.21 17.19
CA PRO A 144 -14.87 12.36 18.53
C PRO A 144 -13.88 13.54 18.60
N LYS A 145 -14.21 14.54 19.41
CA LYS A 145 -13.49 15.83 19.45
C LYS A 145 -12.06 15.68 19.98
N ASP A 146 -11.81 14.63 20.75
CA ASP A 146 -10.54 14.26 21.37
C ASP A 146 -9.66 13.35 20.51
N ILE A 147 -10.20 12.72 19.45
CA ILE A 147 -9.39 11.93 18.53
C ILE A 147 -8.51 12.86 17.68
N ARG A 148 -7.20 12.62 17.78
CA ARG A 148 -6.17 13.26 16.96
C ARG A 148 -5.33 12.25 16.19
N ASP A 149 -5.40 10.98 16.56
CA ASP A 149 -4.64 9.91 15.93
C ASP A 149 -5.47 9.25 14.82
N ILE A 150 -4.89 9.25 13.62
CA ILE A 150 -5.47 8.74 12.38
C ILE A 150 -4.53 7.66 11.86
N VAL A 151 -5.04 6.46 11.62
CA VAL A 151 -4.28 5.33 11.07
C VAL A 151 -4.58 5.21 9.58
N ILE A 152 -3.53 5.00 8.77
CA ILE A 152 -3.64 4.64 7.36
C ILE A 152 -2.83 3.36 7.17
N VAL A 153 -3.46 2.32 6.63
CA VAL A 153 -2.79 1.05 6.33
C VAL A 153 -2.65 0.90 4.82
N ASP A 154 -1.51 0.41 4.34
CA ASP A 154 -1.31 0.12 2.92
C ASP A 154 -0.41 -1.10 2.73
N ASP A 155 -0.45 -1.73 1.57
CA ASP A 155 0.37 -2.91 1.27
C ASP A 155 1.83 -2.54 0.98
N GLY A 156 2.07 -1.42 0.29
CA GLY A 156 3.40 -0.95 -0.04
C GLY A 156 3.44 0.43 -0.68
N ALA A 157 4.46 1.21 -0.28
CA ALA A 157 4.67 2.57 -0.78
C ALA A 157 5.91 2.65 -1.70
N PHE A 158 5.67 3.00 -2.96
CA PHE A 158 6.73 3.09 -3.99
C PHE A 158 7.35 4.49 -4.07
N THR A 159 6.54 5.51 -4.41
CA THR A 159 6.97 6.91 -4.41
C THR A 159 6.56 7.66 -3.15
N GLY A 160 5.52 7.21 -2.45
CA GLY A 160 4.94 7.89 -1.28
C GLY A 160 4.16 9.16 -1.60
N ASN A 161 4.11 9.63 -2.85
CA ASN A 161 3.48 10.91 -3.21
C ASN A 161 1.97 10.93 -2.96
N GLN A 162 1.26 9.87 -3.35
CA GLN A 162 -0.19 9.77 -3.13
C GLN A 162 -0.53 9.77 -1.64
N MET A 163 0.20 8.97 -0.86
CA MET A 163 0.05 8.93 0.60
C MET A 163 0.33 10.30 1.23
N ALA A 164 1.41 10.98 0.82
CA ALA A 164 1.75 12.31 1.32
C ALA A 164 0.68 13.36 0.98
N PHE A 165 0.11 13.29 -0.24
CA PHE A 165 -0.98 14.15 -0.68
C PHE A 165 -2.27 13.88 0.10
N ASN A 166 -2.64 12.61 0.29
CA ASN A 166 -3.81 12.20 1.06
C ASN A 166 -3.69 12.67 2.53
N ILE A 167 -2.53 12.49 3.16
CA ILE A 167 -2.27 12.99 4.52
C ILE A 167 -2.40 14.50 4.58
N SER A 168 -1.76 15.22 3.67
CA SER A 168 -1.77 16.70 3.67
C SER A 168 -3.18 17.26 3.49
N SER A 169 -3.95 16.69 2.55
CA SER A 169 -5.32 17.11 2.27
C SER A 169 -6.27 16.74 3.41
N ALA A 170 -6.15 15.53 3.97
CA ALA A 170 -6.96 15.14 5.12
C ALA A 170 -6.66 15.99 6.35
N ASN A 171 -5.39 16.29 6.62
CA ASN A 171 -4.99 17.18 7.72
C ASN A 171 -5.64 18.56 7.58
N ARG A 172 -5.64 19.11 6.36
CA ARG A 172 -6.31 20.38 6.06
C ARG A 172 -7.81 20.30 6.33
N ILE A 173 -8.50 19.29 5.79
CA ILE A 173 -9.96 19.11 5.94
C ILE A 173 -10.34 18.94 7.43
N LEU A 174 -9.63 18.09 8.16
CA LEU A 174 -9.88 17.86 9.58
C LEU A 174 -9.61 19.12 10.42
N THR A 175 -8.55 19.87 10.09
CA THR A 175 -8.23 21.13 10.77
C THR A 175 -9.28 22.20 10.51
N GLU A 176 -9.80 22.29 9.29
CA GLU A 176 -10.91 23.20 8.94
C GLU A 176 -12.20 22.82 9.67
N ALA A 177 -12.50 21.53 9.79
CA ALA A 177 -13.72 21.03 10.42
C ALA A 177 -13.69 21.10 11.96
N PHE A 178 -12.55 20.80 12.58
CA PHE A 178 -12.46 20.56 14.03
C PHE A 178 -11.43 21.41 14.77
N GLY A 179 -10.65 22.22 14.04
CA GLY A 179 -9.57 23.03 14.58
C GLY A 179 -8.33 22.24 15.01
N SER A 180 -7.28 22.96 15.43
CA SER A 180 -5.97 22.39 15.80
C SER A 180 -5.77 22.22 17.31
N ARG A 181 -6.82 22.33 18.13
CA ARG A 181 -6.75 22.16 19.59
C ARG A 181 -7.21 20.76 19.98
N PRO A 182 -6.53 20.02 20.88
CA PRO A 182 -5.38 20.45 21.69
C PRO A 182 -4.02 20.39 20.97
N GLY A 183 -3.95 19.87 19.75
CA GLY A 183 -2.73 19.79 18.96
C GLY A 183 -2.99 19.37 17.51
N PRO A 184 -1.93 19.19 16.70
CA PRO A 184 -2.06 18.73 15.32
C PRO A 184 -2.63 17.31 15.26
N PHE A 185 -3.15 16.91 14.10
CA PHE A 185 -3.48 15.51 13.84
C PHE A 185 -2.20 14.68 13.66
N HIS A 186 -2.23 13.47 14.19
CA HIS A 186 -1.18 12.48 14.13
C HIS A 186 -1.58 11.41 13.11
N PHE A 187 -0.77 11.23 12.07
CA PHE A 187 -1.00 10.24 11.02
C PHE A 187 -0.04 9.07 11.20
N HIS A 188 -0.59 7.92 11.53
CA HIS A 188 0.09 6.65 11.74
C HIS A 188 -0.01 5.81 10.48
N VAL A 189 1.05 5.78 9.69
CA VAL A 189 1.10 5.07 8.41
C VAL A 189 1.72 3.70 8.62
N ILE A 190 0.93 2.65 8.49
CA ILE A 190 1.35 1.25 8.58
C ILE A 190 1.53 0.72 7.16
N VAL A 191 2.78 0.53 6.74
CA VAL A 191 3.12 0.08 5.39
C VAL A 191 4.35 -0.84 5.46
N PRO A 192 4.17 -2.17 5.35
CA PRO A 192 5.27 -3.11 5.59
C PRO A 192 6.40 -2.97 4.57
N TYR A 193 6.07 -2.60 3.32
CA TYR A 193 7.06 -2.46 2.26
C TYR A 193 7.14 -1.03 1.76
N SER A 194 8.31 -0.41 1.90
CA SER A 194 8.53 0.93 1.37
C SER A 194 9.90 1.09 0.75
N THR A 195 10.01 1.98 -0.23
CA THR A 195 11.31 2.49 -0.70
C THR A 195 11.79 3.59 0.24
N ALA A 196 13.10 3.89 0.23
CA ALA A 196 13.64 5.02 0.99
C ALA A 196 13.04 6.37 0.53
N VAL A 197 12.74 6.50 -0.77
CA VAL A 197 12.11 7.70 -1.34
C VAL A 197 10.67 7.85 -0.84
N ALA A 198 9.91 6.75 -0.78
CA ALA A 198 8.56 6.77 -0.24
C ALA A 198 8.52 7.22 1.23
N ASP A 199 9.42 6.68 2.06
CA ASP A 199 9.52 7.08 3.47
C ASP A 199 9.76 8.59 3.59
N ALA A 200 10.72 9.12 2.84
CA ALA A 200 11.04 10.55 2.85
C ALA A 200 9.86 11.42 2.40
N ASN A 201 9.16 11.02 1.34
CA ASN A 201 8.01 11.76 0.82
C ASN A 201 6.81 11.73 1.77
N ILE A 202 6.50 10.56 2.36
CA ILE A 202 5.45 10.43 3.37
C ILE A 202 5.76 11.30 4.60
N GLN A 203 7.00 11.23 5.10
CA GLN A 203 7.44 12.06 6.22
C GLN A 203 7.38 13.57 5.91
N SER A 204 7.59 13.95 4.64
CA SER A 204 7.49 15.34 4.19
C SER A 204 6.09 15.94 4.34
N ALA A 205 5.04 15.11 4.42
CA ALA A 205 3.68 15.58 4.71
C ALA A 205 3.58 16.30 6.07
N SER A 206 4.54 16.11 6.98
CA SER A 206 4.64 16.90 8.22
C SER A 206 4.77 18.41 7.97
N LYS A 207 5.22 18.83 6.78
CA LYS A 207 5.26 20.25 6.35
C LYS A 207 3.87 20.88 6.24
N SER A 208 2.80 20.07 6.18
CA SER A 208 1.41 20.53 6.18
C SER A 208 0.86 20.84 7.58
N GLY A 209 1.68 20.69 8.64
CA GLY A 209 1.27 20.85 10.04
C GLY A 209 0.78 19.56 10.71
N ALA A 210 0.68 18.46 9.97
CA ALA A 210 0.47 17.12 10.52
C ALA A 210 1.71 16.59 11.26
N LYS A 211 1.53 15.65 12.19
CA LYS A 211 2.62 14.80 12.69
C LYS A 211 2.53 13.44 12.03
N VAL A 212 3.61 12.94 11.43
CA VAL A 212 3.61 11.67 10.70
C VAL A 212 4.46 10.63 11.42
N HIS A 213 3.86 9.48 11.71
CA HIS A 213 4.51 8.31 12.29
C HIS A 213 4.48 7.18 11.26
N LEU A 214 5.64 6.63 10.92
CA LEU A 214 5.76 5.60 9.87
C LEU A 214 6.20 4.27 10.47
N TYR A 215 5.41 3.23 10.22
CA TYR A 215 5.61 1.86 10.69
C TYR A 215 5.84 0.95 9.50
N THR A 216 7.09 0.60 9.26
CA THR A 216 7.57 -0.09 8.07
C THR A 216 8.66 -1.08 8.47
N LEU A 217 8.95 -2.06 7.62
CA LEU A 217 10.11 -2.89 7.81
C LEU A 217 11.40 -2.07 7.67
N ARG A 218 12.44 -2.50 8.38
CA ARG A 218 13.77 -1.89 8.29
C ARG A 218 14.40 -2.09 6.91
N ALA A 219 14.20 -3.26 6.33
CA ALA A 219 14.65 -3.57 4.98
C ALA A 219 13.76 -2.86 3.96
N LYS A 220 14.36 -2.00 3.13
CA LYS A 220 13.65 -1.24 2.09
C LYS A 220 13.58 -2.01 0.79
N MET A 221 12.50 -1.76 0.03
CA MET A 221 12.41 -2.23 -1.34
C MET A 221 13.49 -1.52 -2.17
N PRO A 222 14.38 -2.28 -2.85
CA PRO A 222 15.35 -1.67 -3.74
C PRO A 222 14.63 -1.07 -4.96
N VAL A 223 15.06 0.09 -5.40
CA VAL A 223 14.67 0.68 -6.69
C VAL A 223 15.77 0.44 -7.74
N ILE A 224 15.44 0.64 -9.01
CA ILE A 224 16.41 0.42 -10.11
C ILE A 224 17.67 1.28 -9.92
N SER A 225 17.52 2.50 -9.43
CA SER A 225 18.64 3.42 -9.19
C SER A 225 19.63 2.97 -8.11
N ASP A 226 19.22 2.06 -7.21
CA ASP A 226 20.07 1.48 -6.16
C ASP A 226 21.03 0.43 -6.73
N VAL A 227 20.63 -0.22 -7.83
CA VAL A 227 21.34 -1.39 -8.39
C VAL A 227 21.98 -1.09 -9.75
N ILE A 228 21.60 0.04 -10.38
CA ILE A 228 22.13 0.51 -11.66
C ILE A 228 22.84 1.86 -11.49
N PRO A 229 24.13 1.96 -11.88
CA PRO A 229 24.87 3.22 -11.80
C PRO A 229 24.27 4.28 -12.73
N SER A 230 24.40 5.55 -12.36
CA SER A 230 23.83 6.70 -13.09
C SER A 230 24.13 6.67 -14.59
N SER A 231 25.35 6.29 -14.98
CA SER A 231 25.80 6.17 -16.38
C SER A 231 25.01 5.15 -17.22
N LYS A 232 24.31 4.20 -16.59
CA LYS A 232 23.54 3.14 -17.25
C LYS A 232 22.02 3.31 -17.13
N ARG A 233 21.53 4.29 -16.37
CA ARG A 233 20.10 4.47 -16.06
C ARG A 233 19.24 4.75 -17.30
N ALA A 234 19.72 5.61 -18.20
CA ALA A 234 19.02 5.89 -19.46
C ALA A 234 18.85 4.62 -20.31
N ARG A 235 19.89 3.78 -20.37
CA ARG A 235 19.83 2.51 -21.09
C ARG A 235 18.92 1.50 -20.39
N ALA A 236 18.96 1.41 -19.06
CA ALA A 236 18.05 0.56 -18.30
C ALA A 236 16.58 0.94 -18.54
N SER A 237 16.28 2.24 -18.58
CA SER A 237 14.95 2.75 -18.91
C SER A 237 14.46 2.30 -20.28
N GLN A 238 15.33 2.33 -21.29
CA GLN A 238 15.02 1.85 -22.64
C GLN A 238 14.75 0.34 -22.66
N LEU A 239 15.62 -0.46 -22.05
CA LEU A 239 15.50 -1.92 -22.01
C LEU A 239 14.21 -2.37 -21.31
N LEU A 240 13.79 -1.64 -20.27
CA LEU A 240 12.64 -1.99 -19.45
C LEU A 240 11.33 -1.32 -19.88
N GLY A 241 11.38 -0.46 -20.91
CA GLY A 241 10.22 0.15 -21.53
C GLY A 241 9.49 1.20 -20.67
N PHE A 242 10.23 2.01 -19.90
CA PHE A 242 9.64 3.10 -19.10
C PHE A 242 10.41 4.42 -19.30
N MET A 243 9.87 5.52 -18.74
CA MET A 243 10.49 6.86 -18.81
C MET A 243 11.70 6.99 -17.86
N PRO A 244 12.79 7.70 -18.22
CA PRO A 244 14.00 7.80 -17.38
C PRO A 244 13.75 8.29 -15.94
N SER A 245 12.75 9.17 -15.75
CA SER A 245 12.32 9.65 -14.43
C SER A 245 11.80 8.55 -13.49
N ARG A 246 11.44 7.38 -14.02
CA ARG A 246 10.96 6.23 -13.23
C ARG A 246 12.07 5.33 -12.69
N VAL A 247 13.32 5.51 -13.12
CA VAL A 247 14.46 4.71 -12.61
C VAL A 247 14.61 4.85 -11.10
N ASP A 248 14.36 6.05 -10.57
CA ASP A 248 14.56 6.33 -9.14
C ASP A 248 13.36 5.94 -8.26
N SER A 249 12.27 5.43 -8.85
CA SER A 249 11.02 5.11 -8.13
C SER A 249 10.46 3.73 -8.41
N THR A 250 10.85 3.08 -9.51
CA THR A 250 10.39 1.73 -9.84
C THR A 250 11.08 0.75 -8.89
N ALA A 251 10.29 0.15 -8.00
CA ALA A 251 10.78 -0.89 -7.11
C ALA A 251 11.05 -2.19 -7.88
N LEU A 252 12.03 -2.95 -7.38
CA LEU A 252 12.37 -4.29 -7.84
C LEU A 252 11.75 -5.33 -6.91
N THR A 253 10.45 -5.20 -6.63
CA THR A 253 9.72 -6.10 -5.72
C THR A 253 8.41 -6.52 -6.36
N PHE A 254 8.17 -7.83 -6.40
CA PHE A 254 6.94 -8.46 -6.86
C PHE A 254 6.19 -9.07 -5.68
N PHE A 255 4.87 -8.89 -5.65
CA PHE A 255 3.98 -9.35 -4.59
C PHE A 255 2.92 -10.29 -5.15
N ASP A 256 2.72 -11.45 -4.53
CA ASP A 256 1.71 -12.43 -4.99
C ASP A 256 0.27 -11.86 -4.97
N HIS A 257 -0.02 -10.98 -4.02
CA HIS A 257 -1.34 -10.40 -3.81
C HIS A 257 -1.64 -9.20 -4.73
N LYS A 258 -0.70 -8.79 -5.59
CA LYS A 258 -0.86 -7.66 -6.52
C LYS A 258 -0.84 -8.10 -7.98
N ILE A 259 -1.68 -7.44 -8.79
CA ILE A 259 -1.40 -7.34 -10.23
C ILE A 259 -0.28 -6.31 -10.39
N PRO A 260 0.89 -6.69 -10.93
CA PRO A 260 1.95 -5.74 -11.20
C PRO A 260 1.45 -4.70 -12.21
N ASN A 261 1.67 -3.41 -11.90
CA ASN A 261 1.41 -2.31 -12.81
C ASN A 261 2.71 -1.55 -13.11
N SER A 262 2.68 -0.65 -14.08
CA SER A 262 3.87 0.12 -14.50
C SER A 262 4.51 1.00 -13.42
N MET A 263 3.89 1.11 -12.23
CA MET A 263 4.41 1.82 -11.06
C MET A 263 5.10 0.88 -10.08
N SER A 264 4.64 -0.37 -9.96
CA SER A 264 5.18 -1.37 -9.05
C SER A 264 6.16 -2.33 -9.71
N PHE A 265 6.15 -2.43 -11.05
CA PHE A 265 6.95 -3.42 -11.78
C PHE A 265 7.32 -2.94 -13.20
N PRO A 266 8.54 -3.24 -13.71
CA PRO A 266 8.95 -2.83 -15.06
C PRO A 266 8.14 -3.51 -16.18
N LYS A 267 7.60 -2.72 -17.12
CA LYS A 267 6.74 -3.20 -18.22
C LYS A 267 7.42 -4.25 -19.11
N GLY A 268 8.73 -4.12 -19.38
CA GLY A 268 9.48 -5.13 -20.13
C GLY A 268 9.47 -6.52 -19.48
N LEU A 269 9.41 -6.57 -18.14
CA LEU A 269 9.35 -7.81 -17.39
C LEU A 269 7.92 -8.38 -17.32
N GLU A 270 6.91 -7.51 -17.26
CA GLU A 270 5.49 -7.90 -17.41
C GLU A 270 5.25 -8.60 -18.74
N THR A 271 5.72 -8.03 -19.86
CA THR A 271 5.59 -8.61 -21.20
C THR A 271 6.44 -9.86 -21.45
N ALA A 272 7.44 -10.11 -20.61
CA ALA A 272 8.34 -11.26 -20.73
C ALA A 272 7.71 -12.59 -20.27
N GLY A 273 6.45 -12.60 -19.80
CA GLY A 273 5.85 -13.78 -19.18
C GLY A 273 6.52 -14.15 -17.85
N PHE A 274 7.13 -13.16 -17.20
CA PHE A 274 7.75 -13.28 -15.87
C PHE A 274 6.71 -13.50 -14.78
N ILE A 275 5.53 -12.90 -14.97
CA ILE A 275 4.37 -13.04 -14.09
C ILE A 275 3.39 -14.00 -14.76
N PRO A 276 2.87 -15.02 -14.06
CA PRO A 276 1.81 -15.88 -14.60
C PRO A 276 0.63 -15.03 -15.08
N ASN A 277 0.19 -15.28 -16.31
CA ASN A 277 -0.83 -14.49 -16.98
C ASN A 277 -2.23 -14.89 -16.44
N GLN A 278 -2.67 -14.32 -15.31
CA GLN A 278 -3.98 -14.66 -14.72
C GLN A 278 -4.62 -13.50 -13.93
N GLU A 279 -5.95 -13.58 -13.83
CA GLU A 279 -6.85 -12.70 -13.08
C GLU A 279 -6.31 -12.34 -11.67
N PRO A 280 -6.72 -11.19 -11.10
CA PRO A 280 -6.42 -10.86 -9.71
C PRO A 280 -6.74 -12.07 -8.82
N PRO A 281 -5.92 -12.38 -7.79
CA PRO A 281 -6.13 -13.57 -6.94
C PRO A 281 -7.51 -13.57 -6.25
N TYR A 282 -8.17 -12.41 -6.23
CA TYR A 282 -9.57 -12.26 -5.92
C TYR A 282 -10.44 -12.80 -7.09
N LYS A 283 -10.70 -14.11 -7.14
CA LYS A 283 -11.68 -14.72 -8.09
C LYS A 283 -13.08 -14.11 -8.00
N LYS A 284 -13.36 -13.47 -6.87
CA LYS A 284 -14.29 -12.38 -6.68
C LYS A 284 -13.59 -11.43 -5.71
N PRO A 285 -13.82 -10.11 -5.76
CA PRO A 285 -13.53 -9.28 -4.59
C PRO A 285 -14.16 -9.99 -3.37
N PRO A 286 -13.70 -9.75 -2.14
CA PRO A 286 -14.48 -10.14 -0.96
C PRO A 286 -15.94 -9.59 -0.98
N PHE A 287 -16.23 -8.75 -1.98
CA PHE A 287 -17.47 -8.10 -2.28
C PHE A 287 -18.01 -8.65 -3.61
N VAL A 288 -19.19 -9.25 -3.56
CA VAL A 288 -19.94 -9.61 -4.78
C VAL A 288 -20.46 -8.29 -5.36
N LEU A 289 -20.07 -7.95 -6.58
CA LEU A 289 -20.84 -7.03 -7.40
C LEU A 289 -22.12 -7.78 -7.76
N GLU A 290 -23.22 -7.47 -7.08
CA GLU A 290 -24.53 -7.76 -7.63
C GLU A 290 -24.77 -6.75 -8.75
N ASP A 291 -24.91 -7.26 -9.98
CA ASP A 291 -25.25 -6.47 -11.16
C ASP A 291 -26.62 -5.82 -10.92
N TYR A 292 -26.66 -4.48 -10.95
CA TYR A 292 -27.87 -3.68 -11.14
C TYR A 292 -27.67 -2.70 -12.29
#